data_AF-A0A3D8IWQ2-F1
#
_entry.id   AF-A0A3D8IWQ2-F1
#
_cell.length_a   1.000
_cell.length_b   1.000
_cell.length_c   1.000
_cell.angle_alpha   90.00
_cell.angle_beta   90.00
_cell.angle_gamma   90.00
#
_symmetry.space_group_name_H-M   'P 1'
#
loop_
_entity.id
_entity.type
_entity.pdbx_description
1 polymer ?
#
loop_
_entity_poly.entity_id
_entity_poly.type
_entity_poly.pdbx_seq_one_letter_code
_entity_poly.pdbx_strand_id
1 'polypeptide(L)' 'MKTLLNFEELVELSKKSLDELSHQNLSLKESLEIYKQGLAYLNEAQRLLEEAKLEYQEISNPQETGDLKKV' A
#
# COMPACT_ATOMS: atom_id res chain seq x y z
N MET A 1 -14.12 1.09 1.12
CA MET A 1 -13.74 1.18 2.55
C MET A 1 -12.74 2.31 2.67
N LYS A 2 -12.89 3.21 3.64
CA LYS A 2 -11.94 4.31 3.84
C LYS A 2 -10.73 3.76 4.59
N THR A 3 -9.56 3.72 3.95
CA THR A 3 -8.31 3.33 4.62
C THR A 3 -8.00 4.37 5.70
N LEU A 4 -7.85 3.93 6.95
CA LEU A 4 -7.62 4.81 8.11
C LEU A 4 -6.15 5.26 8.22
N LEU A 5 -5.23 4.57 7.54
CA LEU A 5 -3.80 4.79 7.58
C LEU A 5 -3.30 5.32 6.23
N ASN A 6 -2.37 6.26 6.24
CA ASN A 6 -1.69 6.72 5.03
C ASN A 6 -0.52 5.80 4.63
N PHE A 7 0.07 6.06 3.46
CA PHE A 7 1.17 5.26 2.93
C PHE A 7 2.37 5.19 3.88
N GLU A 8 2.78 6.33 4.43
CA GLU A 8 3.93 6.43 5.33
C GLU A 8 3.70 5.66 6.63
N GLU A 9 2.49 5.73 7.19
CA GLU A 9 2.09 4.98 8.38
C GLU A 9 2.11 3.47 8.13
N LEU A 10 1.62 3.01 6.97
CA LEU A 10 1.63 1.60 6.60
C LEU A 10 3.07 1.09 6.44
N VAL A 11 3.95 1.84 5.77
CA VAL A 11 5.36 1.49 5.62
C VAL A 11 6.07 1.43 6.97
N GLU A 12 5.77 2.37 7.87
CA GLU A 12 6.35 2.38 9.23
C GLU A 12 5.88 1.18 10.05
N LEU A 13 4.60 0.82 9.97
CA LEU A 13 4.07 -0.37 10.65
C LEU A 13 4.67 -1.67 10.09
N SER A 14 4.86 -1.77 8.77
CA SER A 14 5.56 -2.90 8.15
C SER A 14 6.99 -3.06 8.66
N LYS A 15 7.73 -1.94 8.80
CA LYS A 15 9.09 -1.95 9.36
C LYS A 15 9.09 -2.39 10.82
N LYS A 16 8.14 -1.91 11.62
CA LYS A 16 7.99 -2.33 13.02
C LYS A 16 7.71 -3.82 13.14
N SER A 17 6.84 -4.38 12.31
CA SER A 17 6.62 -5.83 12.29
C SER A 17 7.89 -6.61 11.96
N LEU A 18 8.73 -6.12 11.05
CA LEU A 18 10.02 -6.75 10.75
C LEU A 18 11.02 -6.65 11.92
N ASP A 19 11.05 -5.51 12.59
CA ASP A 19 11.89 -5.29 13.78
C ASP A 19 11.44 -6.20 14.94
N GLU A 20 10.13 -6.32 15.16
CA GLU A 20 9.55 -7.25 16.14
C GLU A 20 9.97 -8.70 15.86
N LEU A 21 9.94 -9.15 14.61
CA LEU A 21 10.38 -10.49 14.20
C LEU A 21 11.87 -10.76 14.47
N SER A 22 12.70 -9.73 14.63
CA SER A 22 14.13 -9.88 14.93
C SER A 22 14.41 -10.22 16.41
N HIS A 23 13.40 -10.13 17.28
CA HIS A 23 13.54 -10.37 18.71
C HIS A 23 13.52 -11.88 19.06
N GLN A 24 14.46 -12.32 19.90
CA GLN A 24 14.73 -13.75 20.21
C GLN A 24 13.69 -14.44 21.11
N ASN A 25 12.57 -13.79 21.46
CA ASN A 25 11.60 -14.30 22.44
C ASN A 25 10.18 -14.56 21.88
N LEU A 26 10.05 -14.70 20.56
CA LEU A 26 8.76 -15.01 19.93
C LEU A 26 8.53 -16.51 19.80
N SER A 27 7.33 -16.97 20.14
CA SER A 27 6.87 -18.30 19.72
C SER A 27 6.58 -18.31 18.21
N LEU A 28 6.63 -19.50 17.60
CA LEU A 28 6.32 -19.67 16.17
C LEU A 28 4.97 -19.07 15.77
N LYS A 29 3.97 -19.20 16.65
CA LYS A 29 2.62 -18.65 16.42
C LYS A 29 2.65 -17.13 16.40
N GLU A 30 3.34 -16.50 17.36
CA GLU A 30 3.48 -15.04 17.40
C GLU A 30 4.25 -14.52 16.19
N SER A 31 5.35 -15.17 15.82
CA SER A 31 6.11 -14.81 14.61
C SER A 31 5.24 -14.88 13.35
N LEU A 32 4.38 -15.90 13.23
CA LEU A 32 3.48 -16.02 12.07
C LEU A 32 2.43 -14.91 12.03
N GLU A 33 1.86 -14.53 13.17
CA GLU A 33 0.85 -13.47 13.22
C GLU A 33 1.47 -12.10 12.91
N ILE A 34 2.64 -11.78 13.49
CA ILE A 34 3.39 -10.54 13.21
C ILE A 34 3.76 -10.48 11.72
N TYR A 35 4.21 -11.59 11.14
CA TYR A 35 4.53 -11.67 9.71
C TYR A 35 3.33 -11.38 8.82
N LYS A 36 2.19 -12.04 9.06
CA LYS A 36 0.95 -11.81 8.30
C LYS A 36 0.48 -10.37 8.42
N GLN A 37 0.59 -9.78 9.60
CA GLN A 37 0.21 -8.40 9.85
C GLN A 37 1.12 -7.43 9.10
N GLY A 38 2.43 -7.62 9.17
CA GLY A 38 3.40 -6.83 8.39
C GLY A 38 3.17 -6.91 6.88
N LEU A 39 2.85 -8.11 6.37
CA LEU A 39 2.45 -8.30 4.98
C LEU A 39 1.16 -7.56 4.62
N ALA A 40 0.15 -7.57 5.48
CA ALA A 40 -1.09 -6.86 5.24
C ALA A 40 -0.86 -5.35 5.12
N TYR A 41 0.03 -4.78 5.95
CA TYR A 41 0.43 -3.38 5.84
C TYR A 41 1.16 -3.09 4.52
N LEU A 42 2.08 -3.96 4.10
CA LEU A 42 2.79 -3.80 2.82
C LEU A 42 1.85 -3.85 1.62
N ASN A 43 0.90 -4.80 1.62
CA ASN A 43 -0.08 -4.93 0.54
C ASN A 43 -0.97 -3.69 0.43
N GLU A 44 -1.41 -3.13 1.56
CA GLU A 44 -2.20 -1.90 1.55
C GLU A 44 -1.37 -0.70 1.08
N ALA A 45 -0.11 -0.58 1.52
CA ALA A 45 0.79 0.47 1.04
C ALA A 45 1.02 0.37 -0.47
N GLN A 46 1.18 -0.84 -1.01
CA GLN A 46 1.28 -1.08 -2.44
C GLN A 46 0.00 -0.67 -3.17
N ARG A 47 -1.19 -1.00 -2.63
CA ARG A 47 -2.48 -0.58 -3.20
C ARG A 47 -2.58 0.94 -3.31
N LEU A 48 -2.20 1.68 -2.26
CA LEU A 48 -2.20 3.15 -2.28
C LEU A 48 -1.25 3.73 -3.33
N LEU A 49 -0.07 3.11 -3.54
CA LEU A 49 0.85 3.52 -4.60
C LEU A 49 0.29 3.26 -5.99
N GLU A 50 -0.39 2.13 -6.20
CA GLU A 50 -1.04 1.79 -7.45
C GLU A 50 -2.18 2.75 -7.77
N GLU A 51 -3.02 3.08 -6.78
CA GLU A 51 -4.07 4.10 -6.88
C GLU A 51 -3.49 5.47 -7.26
N ALA A 52 -2.47 5.95 -6.54
CA ALA A 52 -1.81 7.22 -6.82
C ALA A 52 -1.17 7.26 -8.22
N LYS A 53 -0.62 6.13 -8.69
CA LYS A 53 -0.08 6.00 -10.04
C LYS A 53 -1.16 6.10 -11.10
N LEU A 54 -2.32 5.48 -10.88
CA LEU A 54 -3.46 5.57 -11.80
C LEU A 54 -4.00 6.99 -11.87
N GLU A 55 -4.19 7.65 -10.72
CA GLU A 55 -4.61 9.06 -10.68
C GLU A 55 -3.63 9.98 -11.43
N TYR A 56 -2.32 9.76 -11.25
CA TYR A 56 -1.30 10.49 -11.99
C TYR A 56 -1.38 10.24 -13.50
N GLN A 57 -1.62 8.99 -13.93
CA GLN A 57 -1.78 8.65 -15.34
C GLN A 57 -3.01 9.32 -15.95
N GLU A 58 -4.13 9.39 -15.24
CA GLU A 58 -5.34 10.09 -15.69
C GLU A 58 -5.11 11.60 -15.86
N ILE A 59 -4.38 12.23 -14.93
CA ILE A 59 -4.07 13.66 -15.00
C ILE A 59 -3.01 13.95 -16.08
N SER A 60 -2.04 13.07 -16.25
CA SER A 60 -0.91 13.26 -17.17
C SER A 60 -1.19 12.84 -18.62
N ASN A 61 -2.36 12.24 -18.89
CA ASN A 61 -2.77 11.85 -20.23
C ASN A 61 -3.88 12.78 -20.78
N PRO A 62 -3.53 13.94 -21.38
CA PRO A 62 -4.50 14.93 -21.88
C PRO A 62 -5.22 14.53 -23.18
N GLN A 63 -5.39 13.25 -23.50
CA GLN A 63 -5.93 12.77 -24.78
C GLN A 63 -7.09 11.79 -24.60
N GLU A 64 -8.27 12.29 -24.21
CA GLU A 64 -9.58 11.73 -24.60
C GLU A 64 -10.76 12.70 -24.33
N THR A 65 -10.58 14.01 -24.59
CA THR A 65 -11.69 14.97 -24.66
C THR A 65 -11.75 15.70 -26.00
N GLY A 66 -11.32 15.05 -27.08
CA GLY A 66 -11.10 15.67 -28.40
C GLY A 66 -11.91 15.13 -29.59
N ASP A 67 -12.45 13.90 -29.55
CA ASP A 67 -12.99 13.23 -30.75
C ASP A 67 -14.51 12.96 -30.72
N LEU A 68 -15.30 13.98 -30.36
CA LEU A 68 -16.75 14.01 -30.65
C LEU A 68 -17.20 15.29 -31.37
N LYS A 69 -16.27 16.04 -31.99
CA LYS A 69 -16.61 17.21 -32.84
C LYS A 69 -15.77 17.26 -34.12
N LYS A 70 -16.04 16.33 -35.03
CA LYS A 70 -15.80 16.36 -36.49
C LYS A 70 -16.29 15.00 -36.96
N VAL A 71 -17.45 14.85 -37.61
CA VAL A 71 -17.95 15.48 -38.83
C VAL A 71 -19.44 15.16 -38.97
#